data_AF-A0A2V6C649-F1
#
_entry.id   AF-A0A2V6C649-F1
#
_cell.length_a   1.000
_cell.length_b   1.000
_cell.length_c   1.000
_cell.angle_alpha   90.00
_cell.angle_beta   90.00
_cell.angle_gamma   90.00
#
_symmetry.space_group_name_H-M   'P 1'
#
loop_
_entity.id
_entity.type
_entity.pdbx_description
1 polymer ?
#
loop_
_entity_poly.entity_id
_entity_poly.type
_entity_poly.pdbx_seq_one_letter_code
_entity_poly.pdbx_strand_id
1 'polypeptide(L)'
;MLIDYRESATFDPGAGFYHPTMKTVDGRIIPSSDRLLHDFLKKAAWTVDEQDELTLLRNLGSRRMPVTSEQSSSGDDETGVFSIGATRLLSIGTTGETVSRSRPLEVHLRWKFHGERDVFPWMLLRLSRDEKATVAVLVKGLCAPEATEGIYTENWRVLTAVGLLPGDYSLEALFVDNSKRAWFESTGGAGGESTLLSAPVSLGHIKVEQ
;
A
#
# COMPACT_ATOMS: atom_id res chain seq x y z
N MET A 1 -14.77 -8.50 4.98
CA MET A 1 -14.81 -7.54 3.86
C MET A 1 -13.79 -7.97 2.84
N LEU A 2 -14.16 -7.98 1.57
CA LEU A 2 -13.25 -8.25 0.46
C LEU A 2 -13.04 -6.94 -0.28
N ILE A 3 -11.78 -6.59 -0.52
CA ILE A 3 -11.40 -5.42 -1.32
C ILE A 3 -10.67 -5.96 -2.55
N ASP A 4 -11.04 -5.45 -3.72
CA ASP A 4 -10.30 -5.64 -4.97
C ASP A 4 -9.75 -4.27 -5.39
N TYR A 5 -8.44 -4.06 -5.25
CA TYR A 5 -7.79 -2.79 -5.54
C TYR A 5 -7.60 -2.54 -7.05
N ARG A 6 -7.88 -3.52 -7.90
CA ARG A 6 -7.91 -3.35 -9.35
C ARG A 6 -9.32 -3.05 -9.86
N GLU A 7 -10.33 -3.18 -9.00
CA GLU A 7 -11.70 -2.87 -9.35
C GLU A 7 -11.82 -1.40 -9.76
N SER A 8 -12.21 -1.19 -11.01
CA SER A 8 -12.19 0.12 -11.63
C SER A 8 -13.42 0.97 -11.33
N ALA A 9 -14.54 0.43 -10.89
CA ALA A 9 -15.65 1.25 -10.44
C ALA A 9 -15.38 1.94 -9.08
N THR A 10 -14.45 1.45 -8.26
CA THR A 10 -14.29 1.83 -6.85
C THR A 10 -12.96 2.51 -6.61
N PHE A 11 -11.89 2.02 -7.24
CA PHE A 11 -10.53 2.47 -7.01
C PHE A 11 -9.84 3.08 -8.23
N ASP A 12 -10.51 3.11 -9.39
CA ASP A 12 -10.06 3.90 -10.53
C ASP A 12 -10.26 5.40 -10.23
N PRO A 13 -9.18 6.18 -10.22
CA PRO A 13 -9.30 7.62 -10.03
C PRO A 13 -10.11 8.32 -11.14
N GLY A 14 -10.25 7.70 -12.32
CA GLY A 14 -11.03 8.22 -13.45
C GLY A 14 -12.53 7.86 -13.44
N ALA A 15 -12.97 6.89 -12.61
CA ALA A 15 -14.36 6.45 -12.57
C ALA A 15 -15.29 7.36 -11.74
N GLY A 16 -14.70 8.28 -10.96
CA GLY A 16 -15.43 9.30 -10.19
C GLY A 16 -15.96 8.86 -8.82
N PHE A 17 -15.84 7.58 -8.45
CA PHE A 17 -16.17 7.08 -7.11
C PHE A 17 -15.00 7.17 -6.14
N TYR A 18 -13.78 6.98 -6.64
CA TYR A 18 -12.56 7.27 -5.90
C TYR A 18 -12.27 8.76 -5.96
N HIS A 19 -12.10 9.41 -4.81
CA HIS A 19 -11.94 10.85 -4.77
C HIS A 19 -10.94 11.32 -3.69
N PRO A 20 -10.23 12.43 -3.94
CA PRO A 20 -9.48 13.14 -2.92
C PRO A 20 -10.43 13.80 -1.91
N THR A 21 -9.87 14.48 -0.90
CA THR A 21 -10.69 15.33 -0.02
C THR A 21 -11.37 16.42 -0.85
N MET A 22 -12.68 16.53 -0.73
CA MET A 22 -13.50 17.46 -1.51
C MET A 22 -14.26 18.41 -0.58
N LYS A 23 -14.58 19.60 -1.09
CA LYS A 23 -15.49 20.54 -0.44
C LYS A 23 -16.79 20.62 -1.23
N THR A 24 -17.92 20.37 -0.58
CA THR A 24 -19.24 20.48 -1.19
C THR A 24 -19.64 21.94 -1.39
N VAL A 25 -20.65 22.18 -2.22
CA VAL A 25 -21.18 23.52 -2.52
C VAL A 25 -21.64 24.26 -1.25
N ASP A 26 -22.17 23.55 -0.27
CA ASP A 26 -22.58 24.10 1.03
C ASP A 26 -21.45 24.15 2.08
N GLY A 27 -20.21 23.90 1.65
CA GLY A 27 -19.01 24.13 2.45
C GLY A 27 -18.57 22.99 3.36
N ARG A 28 -19.27 21.84 3.36
CA ARG A 28 -18.84 20.65 4.09
C ARG A 28 -17.59 20.04 3.45
N ILE A 29 -16.73 19.45 4.28
CA ILE A 29 -15.54 18.73 3.82
C ILE A 29 -15.87 17.25 3.81
N ILE A 30 -15.69 16.61 2.66
CA ILE A 30 -15.75 15.16 2.49
C ILE A 30 -14.30 14.65 2.48
N PRO A 31 -13.89 13.81 3.46
CA PRO A 31 -12.55 13.20 3.47
C PRO A 31 -12.30 12.36 2.21
N SER A 32 -11.03 12.13 1.86
CA SER A 32 -10.69 11.23 0.74
C SER A 32 -11.22 9.80 0.93
N SER A 33 -11.38 9.07 -0.17
CA SER A 33 -11.80 7.66 -0.13
C SER A 33 -10.89 6.80 0.75
N ASP A 34 -9.57 7.03 0.72
CA ASP A 34 -8.60 6.37 1.60
C ASP A 34 -8.91 6.61 3.08
N ARG A 35 -9.18 7.87 3.43
CA ARG A 35 -9.46 8.27 4.81
C ARG A 35 -10.78 7.70 5.30
N LEU A 36 -11.81 7.70 4.45
CA LEU A 36 -13.11 7.09 4.76
C LEU A 36 -12.97 5.59 5.02
N LEU A 37 -12.20 4.88 4.19
CA LEU A 37 -11.94 3.45 4.38
C LEU A 37 -11.17 3.19 5.68
N HIS A 38 -10.12 3.98 5.96
CA HIS A 38 -9.38 3.89 7.22
C HIS A 38 -10.28 4.14 8.44
N ASP A 39 -11.11 5.18 8.41
CA ASP A 39 -12.01 5.54 9.51
C ASP A 39 -13.10 4.49 9.74
N PHE A 40 -13.48 3.74 8.71
CA PHE A 40 -14.33 2.56 8.85
C PHE A 40 -13.58 1.40 9.49
N LEU A 41 -12.42 1.03 8.93
CA LEU A 41 -11.67 -0.15 9.34
C LEU A 41 -11.09 -0.05 10.76
N LYS A 42 -10.61 1.13 11.16
CA LYS A 42 -9.92 1.31 12.45
C LYS A 42 -10.80 1.01 13.68
N LYS A 43 -12.13 0.93 13.50
CA LYS A 43 -13.13 0.69 14.56
C LYS A 43 -13.19 -0.77 15.04
N ALA A 44 -12.58 -1.71 14.30
CA ALA A 44 -12.61 -3.13 14.62
C ALA A 44 -11.21 -3.75 14.54
N ALA A 45 -11.08 -4.95 15.08
CA ALA A 45 -9.89 -5.79 14.88
C ALA A 45 -10.10 -6.68 13.66
N TRP A 46 -9.07 -6.84 12.83
CA TRP A 46 -9.13 -7.61 11.60
C TRP A 46 -7.96 -8.57 11.50
N THR A 47 -8.19 -9.76 10.96
CA THR A 47 -7.12 -10.51 10.28
C THR A 47 -7.12 -10.14 8.82
N VAL A 48 -5.95 -9.92 8.25
CA VAL A 48 -5.78 -9.53 6.85
C VAL A 48 -5.09 -10.67 6.10
N ASP A 49 -5.61 -10.99 4.92
CA ASP A 49 -4.99 -11.90 3.96
C ASP A 49 -4.93 -11.19 2.60
N GLU A 50 -3.71 -10.93 2.12
CA GLU A 50 -3.44 -10.13 0.92
C GLU A 50 -2.82 -11.00 -0.17
N GLN A 51 -3.44 -10.99 -1.35
CA GLN A 51 -2.97 -11.73 -2.51
C GLN A 51 -3.23 -10.94 -3.78
N ASP A 52 -2.17 -10.61 -4.51
CA ASP A 52 -2.23 -9.75 -5.70
C ASP A 52 -3.01 -8.45 -5.39
N GLU A 53 -4.00 -8.08 -6.20
CA GLU A 53 -4.87 -6.91 -5.94
C GLU A 53 -5.95 -7.15 -4.87
N LEU A 54 -6.10 -8.37 -4.38
CA LEU A 54 -7.20 -8.76 -3.48
C LEU A 54 -6.76 -8.74 -2.02
N THR A 55 -7.60 -8.12 -1.17
CA THR A 55 -7.42 -8.10 0.28
C THR A 55 -8.67 -8.59 0.99
N LEU A 56 -8.54 -9.64 1.78
CA LEU A 56 -9.60 -10.18 2.63
C LEU A 56 -9.39 -9.78 4.09
N LEU A 57 -10.27 -8.92 4.60
CA LEU A 57 -10.32 -8.54 6.01
C LEU A 57 -11.42 -9.34 6.73
N ARG A 58 -11.04 -10.19 7.69
CA ARG A 58 -12.00 -10.93 8.54
C ARG A 58 -12.12 -10.23 9.89
N ASN A 59 -13.36 -9.87 10.24
CA ASN A 59 -13.65 -9.12 11.46
C ASN A 59 -13.51 -10.05 12.68
N LEU A 60 -12.70 -9.65 13.66
CA LEU A 60 -12.51 -10.34 14.93
C LEU A 60 -13.37 -9.76 16.06
N GLY A 61 -14.22 -8.78 15.74
CA GLY A 61 -15.07 -8.05 16.67
C GLY A 61 -14.51 -6.68 17.04
N SER A 62 -15.08 -6.09 18.08
CA SER A 62 -14.65 -4.78 18.58
C SER A 62 -13.19 -4.84 19.04
N ARG A 63 -12.39 -3.90 18.53
CA ARG A 63 -11.02 -3.70 19.00
C ARG A 63 -11.09 -3.32 20.48
N ARG A 64 -10.56 -4.15 21.37
CA ARG A 64 -10.28 -3.69 22.75
C ARG A 64 -9.24 -2.59 22.61
N MET A 65 -9.56 -1.39 23.07
CA MET A 65 -8.57 -0.31 23.16
C MET A 65 -7.36 -0.87 23.91
N PRO A 66 -6.13 -0.69 23.40
CA PRO A 66 -4.95 -0.99 24.19
C PRO A 66 -5.06 -0.14 25.46
N VAL A 67 -5.09 -0.78 26.62
CA VAL A 67 -4.79 -0.10 27.87
C VAL A 67 -3.40 0.48 27.67
N THR A 68 -3.28 1.80 27.73
CA THR A 68 -2.03 2.57 27.71
C THR A 68 -1.11 2.00 28.77
N SER A 69 -0.34 1.00 28.36
CA SER A 69 0.76 0.44 29.11
C SER A 69 1.96 1.15 28.52
N GLU A 70 2.54 2.03 29.32
CA GLU A 70 3.78 2.73 29.03
C GLU A 70 4.82 1.75 28.47
N GLN A 71 4.98 1.73 27.15
CA GLN A 71 6.22 1.32 26.51
C GLN A 71 6.72 2.51 25.72
N SER A 72 7.04 3.56 26.48
CA SER A 72 8.13 4.49 26.17
C SER A 72 9.44 3.71 26.16
N SER A 73 9.64 2.85 25.17
CA SER A 73 10.98 2.42 24.79
C SER A 73 11.40 3.27 23.61
N SER A 74 12.16 4.30 23.95
CA SER A 74 13.06 5.06 23.08
C SER A 74 13.76 4.13 22.08
N GLY A 75 13.19 4.08 20.88
CA GLY A 75 13.80 3.54 19.67
C GLY A 75 13.38 4.45 18.54
N ASP A 76 13.67 5.74 18.67
CA ASP A 76 13.38 6.76 17.65
C ASP A 76 14.45 6.79 16.55
N ASP A 77 15.44 5.90 16.64
CA ASP A 77 16.65 5.84 15.82
C ASP A 77 16.68 4.62 14.86
N GLU A 78 15.55 3.90 14.68
CA GLU A 78 15.46 2.99 13.53
C GLU A 78 15.36 3.83 12.25
N THR A 79 16.42 3.79 11.44
CA THR A 79 16.48 4.39 10.11
C THR A 79 15.48 3.66 9.23
N GLY A 80 14.28 4.22 9.09
CA GLY A 80 13.24 3.69 8.22
C GLY A 80 13.59 3.89 6.74
N VAL A 81 12.92 3.11 5.87
CA VAL A 81 13.02 3.24 4.41
C VAL A 81 12.55 4.63 3.96
N PHE A 82 11.41 5.09 4.48
CA PHE A 82 10.93 6.48 4.33
C PHE A 82 9.88 6.82 5.41
N SER A 83 9.59 8.12 5.54
CA SER A 83 8.58 8.65 6.47
C SER A 83 7.73 9.73 5.79
N ILE A 84 6.41 9.68 5.98
CA ILE A 84 5.44 10.65 5.47
C ILE A 84 4.33 10.88 6.49
N GLY A 85 4.22 12.10 7.00
CA GLY A 85 3.24 12.45 8.05
C GLY A 85 3.33 11.51 9.24
N ALA A 86 2.20 10.89 9.59
CA ALA A 86 2.04 9.90 10.66
C ALA A 86 2.50 8.46 10.32
N THR A 87 3.07 8.24 9.13
CA THR A 87 3.38 6.92 8.59
C THR A 87 4.87 6.77 8.32
N ARG A 88 5.49 5.71 8.85
CA ARG A 88 6.89 5.37 8.57
C ARG A 88 7.01 3.91 8.12
N LEU A 89 7.67 3.67 6.98
CA LEU A 89 8.08 2.33 6.57
C LEU A 89 9.41 2.02 7.25
N LEU A 90 9.44 1.03 8.14
CA LEU A 90 10.65 0.59 8.83
C LEU A 90 11.50 -0.32 7.94
N SER A 91 10.87 -1.30 7.27
CA SER A 91 11.56 -2.23 6.38
C SER A 91 10.62 -2.80 5.32
N ILE A 92 11.19 -3.17 4.18
CA ILE A 92 10.52 -3.95 3.13
C ILE A 92 11.48 -4.98 2.56
N GLY A 93 10.99 -6.15 2.21
CA GLY A 93 11.80 -7.20 1.58
C GLY A 93 10.94 -8.28 0.95
N THR A 94 11.59 -9.18 0.21
CA THR A 94 10.96 -10.33 -0.45
C THR A 94 11.44 -11.65 0.17
N THR A 95 10.64 -12.69 0.07
CA THR A 95 11.09 -14.06 0.38
C THR A 95 11.58 -14.77 -0.88
N GLY A 96 12.88 -15.06 -0.90
CA GLY A 96 13.51 -15.86 -1.94
C GLY A 96 13.80 -15.08 -3.22
N GLU A 97 14.76 -15.61 -3.97
CA GLU A 97 15.24 -15.04 -5.24
C GLU A 97 14.61 -15.73 -6.45
N THR A 98 13.83 -16.81 -6.23
CA THR A 98 13.25 -17.62 -7.31
C THR A 98 11.75 -17.73 -7.14
N VAL A 99 11.02 -17.35 -8.19
CA VAL A 99 9.56 -17.42 -8.26
C VAL A 99 9.17 -18.57 -9.17
N SER A 100 8.31 -19.46 -8.66
CA SER A 100 7.73 -20.58 -9.40
C SER A 100 6.33 -20.89 -8.89
N ARG A 101 5.60 -21.80 -9.54
CA ARG A 101 4.27 -22.24 -9.07
C ARG A 101 4.26 -22.78 -7.64
N SER A 102 5.37 -23.37 -7.20
CA SER A 102 5.51 -23.92 -5.84
C SER A 102 6.01 -22.91 -4.81
N ARG A 103 6.55 -21.77 -5.28
CA ARG A 103 7.18 -20.72 -4.48
C ARG A 103 6.77 -19.37 -5.04
N PRO A 104 5.54 -18.90 -4.74
CA PRO A 104 5.13 -17.57 -5.14
C PRO A 104 5.99 -16.51 -4.44
N LEU A 105 6.09 -15.35 -5.05
CA LEU A 105 6.75 -14.20 -4.45
C LEU A 105 5.93 -13.72 -3.24
N GLU A 106 6.57 -13.55 -2.09
CA GLU A 106 5.97 -12.80 -0.98
C GLU A 106 6.77 -11.54 -0.69
N VAL A 107 6.07 -10.46 -0.41
CA VAL A 107 6.65 -9.18 0.01
C VAL A 107 6.20 -8.89 1.43
N HIS A 108 7.15 -8.57 2.29
CA HIS A 108 6.92 -8.25 3.69
C HIS A 108 7.19 -6.78 3.93
N LEU A 109 6.24 -6.09 4.57
CA LEU A 109 6.39 -4.70 4.95
C LEU A 109 6.26 -4.58 6.46
N ARG A 110 7.08 -3.72 7.07
CA ARG A 110 7.00 -3.37 8.49
C ARG A 110 6.83 -1.87 8.62
N TRP A 111 5.71 -1.46 9.18
CA TRP A 111 5.32 -0.07 9.35
C TRP A 111 5.34 0.35 10.81
N LYS A 112 5.53 1.64 11.06
CA LYS A 112 5.24 2.31 12.32
C LYS A 112 4.28 3.46 12.03
N PHE A 113 3.12 3.43 12.70
CA PHE A 113 2.13 4.49 12.61
C PHE A 113 2.06 5.23 13.95
N HIS A 114 1.96 6.56 13.91
CA HIS A 114 1.88 7.39 15.11
C HIS A 114 0.82 8.48 14.96
N GLY A 115 -0.09 8.60 15.94
CA GLY A 115 -1.15 9.59 15.89
C GLY A 115 -2.13 9.39 14.71
N GLU A 116 -2.69 10.49 14.23
CA GLU A 116 -3.73 10.48 13.20
C GLU A 116 -3.13 10.51 11.79
N ARG A 117 -3.54 9.56 10.94
CA ARG A 117 -3.07 9.44 9.55
C ARG A 117 -3.75 10.45 8.63
N ASP A 118 -2.95 11.25 7.96
CA ASP A 118 -3.33 12.20 6.92
C ASP A 118 -2.98 11.70 5.51
N VAL A 119 -1.88 10.96 5.38
CA VAL A 119 -1.44 10.32 4.13
C VAL A 119 -1.56 8.80 4.23
N PHE A 120 -2.07 8.19 3.15
CA PHE A 120 -2.30 6.75 3.05
C PHE A 120 -1.52 6.19 1.86
N PRO A 121 -0.32 5.60 2.08
CA PRO A 121 0.49 5.08 0.99
C PRO A 121 -0.21 3.95 0.26
N TRP A 122 -0.26 4.05 -1.07
CA TRP A 122 -0.55 2.94 -1.96
C TRP A 122 0.76 2.32 -2.42
N MET A 123 0.85 0.99 -2.40
CA MET A 123 2.02 0.29 -2.92
C MET A 123 1.72 -0.32 -4.29
N LEU A 124 2.65 -0.08 -5.22
CA LEU A 124 2.76 -0.81 -6.48
C LEU A 124 4.12 -1.51 -6.53
N LEU A 125 4.17 -2.66 -7.18
CA LEU A 125 5.39 -3.39 -7.46
C LEU A 125 5.70 -3.31 -8.95
N ARG A 126 6.78 -2.62 -9.29
CA ARG A 126 7.29 -2.53 -10.64
C ARG A 126 8.29 -3.65 -10.89
N LEU A 127 8.07 -4.41 -11.96
CA LEU A 127 9.00 -5.42 -12.46
C LEU A 127 9.57 -4.97 -13.80
N SER A 128 10.89 -4.95 -13.90
CA SER A 128 11.60 -4.58 -15.11
C SER A 128 12.53 -5.70 -15.56
N ARG A 129 12.69 -5.85 -16.88
CA ARG A 129 13.66 -6.78 -17.50
C ARG A 129 14.72 -5.95 -18.22
N ASP A 130 15.97 -6.45 -18.20
CA ASP A 130 17.13 -5.84 -18.87
C ASP A 130 17.34 -4.35 -18.50
N GLU A 131 17.12 -4.02 -17.22
CA GLU A 131 17.33 -2.72 -16.57
C GLU A 131 16.60 -1.49 -17.16
N LYS A 132 15.79 -1.62 -18.23
CA LYS A 132 15.19 -0.45 -18.90
C LYS A 132 13.75 -0.59 -19.38
N ALA A 133 13.20 -1.79 -19.48
CA ALA A 133 11.81 -1.98 -19.88
C ALA A 133 10.97 -2.48 -18.70
N THR A 134 10.06 -1.65 -18.20
CA THR A 134 9.01 -2.10 -17.29
C THR A 134 8.14 -3.12 -18.02
N VAL A 135 8.08 -4.34 -17.47
CA VAL A 135 7.33 -5.45 -18.06
C VAL A 135 5.97 -5.60 -17.37
N ALA A 136 5.91 -5.33 -16.06
CA ALA A 136 4.68 -5.42 -15.30
C ALA A 136 4.67 -4.41 -14.14
N VAL A 137 3.47 -3.95 -13.78
CA VAL A 137 3.20 -3.23 -12.54
C VAL A 137 2.06 -3.95 -11.84
N LEU A 138 2.32 -4.46 -10.64
CA LEU A 138 1.36 -5.19 -9.82
C LEU A 138 0.89 -4.29 -8.69
N VAL A 139 -0.41 -4.26 -8.45
CA VAL A 139 -1.02 -3.37 -7.45
C VAL A 139 -1.25 -4.18 -6.17
N LYS A 140 -0.62 -3.78 -5.06
CA LYS A 140 -1.03 -4.25 -3.73
C LYS A 140 -2.26 -3.48 -3.26
N GLY A 141 -2.25 -2.17 -3.50
CA GLY A 141 -3.26 -1.24 -3.02
C GLY A 141 -2.82 -0.50 -1.76
N LEU A 142 -3.78 -0.17 -0.90
CA LEU A 142 -3.56 0.66 0.28
C LEU A 142 -2.77 -0.07 1.37
N CYS A 143 -1.78 0.59 1.97
CA CYS A 143 -0.93 0.01 3.01
C CYS A 143 -1.58 0.12 4.40
N ALA A 144 -1.84 -1.04 4.99
CA ALA A 144 -2.41 -1.28 6.32
C ALA A 144 -3.54 -0.30 6.67
N PRO A 145 -4.63 -0.21 5.87
CA PRO A 145 -5.67 0.78 6.08
C PRO A 145 -6.41 0.64 7.42
N GLU A 146 -6.38 -0.53 8.05
CA GLU A 146 -6.93 -0.82 9.37
C GLU A 146 -5.99 -0.50 10.54
N ALA A 147 -4.71 -0.24 10.26
CA ALA A 147 -3.72 0.06 11.28
C ALA A 147 -3.98 1.44 11.90
N THR A 148 -3.85 1.52 13.23
CA THR A 148 -4.00 2.75 14.02
C THR A 148 -2.62 3.23 14.46
N GLU A 149 -2.25 2.98 15.71
CA GLU A 149 -0.96 3.35 16.27
C GLU A 149 -0.14 2.09 16.59
N GLY A 150 1.18 2.19 16.40
CA GLY A 150 2.14 1.14 16.71
C GLY A 150 2.77 0.51 15.47
N ILE A 151 3.42 -0.63 15.70
CA ILE A 151 4.13 -1.39 14.67
C ILE A 151 3.17 -2.37 14.01
N TYR A 152 3.18 -2.41 12.68
CA TYR A 152 2.34 -3.30 11.87
C TYR A 152 3.18 -4.03 10.84
N THR A 153 2.80 -5.28 10.57
CA THR A 153 3.44 -6.10 9.53
C THR A 153 2.40 -6.52 8.51
N GLU A 154 2.71 -6.31 7.23
CA GLU A 154 1.92 -6.79 6.11
C GLU A 154 2.70 -7.89 5.39
N ASN A 155 1.97 -8.91 4.95
CA ASN A 155 2.50 -10.00 4.13
C ASN A 155 1.65 -10.07 2.88
N TRP A 156 2.25 -9.74 1.74
CA TRP A 156 1.56 -9.68 0.46
C TRP A 156 2.06 -10.79 -0.46
N ARG A 157 1.15 -11.68 -0.87
CA ARG A 157 1.47 -12.80 -1.77
C ARG A 157 1.19 -12.39 -3.21
N VAL A 158 2.18 -12.54 -4.09
CA VAL A 158 2.10 -12.10 -5.48
C VAL A 158 2.07 -13.33 -6.40
N LEU A 159 0.89 -13.90 -6.62
CA LEU A 159 0.75 -15.09 -7.47
C LEU A 159 0.85 -14.74 -8.95
N THR A 160 0.47 -13.52 -9.34
CA THR A 160 0.54 -13.05 -10.73
C THR A 160 1.97 -13.09 -11.27
N ALA A 161 2.98 -12.95 -10.40
CA ALA A 161 4.39 -13.06 -10.78
C ALA A 161 4.75 -14.45 -11.35
N VAL A 162 4.02 -15.50 -10.98
CA VAL A 162 4.19 -16.87 -11.51
C VAL A 162 3.77 -16.96 -12.98
N GLY A 163 2.87 -16.09 -13.43
CA GLY A 163 2.42 -16.02 -14.83
C GLY A 163 3.39 -15.30 -15.77
N LEU A 164 4.46 -14.72 -15.24
CA LEU A 164 5.46 -14.03 -16.04
C LEU A 164 6.30 -15.02 -16.87
N LEU A 165 6.84 -14.52 -17.98
CA LEU A 165 7.77 -15.30 -18.78
C LEU A 165 9.03 -15.61 -17.96
N PRO A 166 9.63 -16.82 -18.11
CA PRO A 166 10.89 -17.13 -17.45
C PRO A 166 11.98 -16.10 -17.75
N GLY A 167 12.82 -15.83 -16.76
CA GLY A 167 13.94 -14.88 -16.86
C GLY A 167 14.18 -14.10 -15.58
N ASP A 168 15.16 -13.20 -15.65
CA ASP A 168 15.58 -12.35 -14.54
C ASP A 168 14.86 -11.01 -14.58
N TYR A 169 14.44 -10.53 -13.40
CA TYR A 169 13.68 -9.31 -13.21
C TYR A 169 14.24 -8.50 -12.06
N SER A 170 14.29 -7.18 -12.21
CA SER A 170 14.51 -6.26 -11.10
C SER A 170 13.16 -5.83 -10.51
N LEU A 171 13.11 -5.72 -9.18
CA LEU A 171 11.92 -5.32 -8.44
C LEU A 171 12.11 -3.98 -7.76
N GLU A 172 11.11 -3.13 -7.90
CA GLU A 172 11.03 -1.87 -7.19
C GLU A 172 9.63 -1.68 -6.60
N ALA A 173 9.57 -1.34 -5.31
CA ALA A 173 8.36 -0.88 -4.68
C ALA A 173 8.19 0.63 -4.91
N LEU A 174 7.01 1.00 -5.41
CA LEU A 174 6.60 2.38 -5.60
C LEU A 174 5.53 2.69 -4.55
N PHE A 175 5.72 3.77 -3.81
CA PHE A 175 4.73 4.28 -2.87
C PHE A 175 4.12 5.55 -3.42
N VAL A 176 2.80 5.57 -3.63
CA VAL A 176 2.10 6.71 -4.23
C VAL A 176 0.98 7.22 -3.34
N ASP A 177 0.69 8.50 -3.49
CA ASP A 177 -0.54 9.14 -3.01
C ASP A 177 -1.61 9.02 -4.11
N ASN A 178 -2.44 7.97 -4.01
CA ASN A 178 -3.46 7.72 -5.02
C ASN A 178 -4.59 8.77 -4.97
N SER A 179 -4.85 9.36 -3.80
CA SER A 179 -5.75 10.51 -3.65
C SER A 179 -5.27 11.72 -4.47
N LYS A 180 -3.98 12.07 -4.40
CA LYS A 180 -3.40 13.11 -5.28
C LYS A 180 -3.48 12.75 -6.76
N ARG A 181 -3.24 11.48 -7.11
CA ARG A 181 -3.40 11.01 -8.48
C ARG A 181 -4.82 11.26 -9.02
N ALA A 182 -5.85 10.93 -8.22
CA ALA A 182 -7.25 11.19 -8.55
C ALA A 182 -7.57 12.67 -8.77
N TRP A 183 -6.97 13.53 -7.94
CA TRP A 183 -7.10 14.98 -8.13
C TRP A 183 -6.56 15.44 -9.49
N PHE A 184 -5.38 14.96 -9.89
CA PHE A 184 -4.78 15.35 -11.18
C PHE A 184 -5.60 14.86 -12.38
N GLU A 185 -6.08 13.61 -12.33
CA GLU A 185 -6.90 13.05 -13.40
C GLU A 185 -8.26 13.76 -13.52
N SER A 186 -8.90 14.14 -12.40
CA SER A 186 -10.19 14.84 -12.41
C SER A 186 -10.11 16.33 -12.78
N THR A 187 -8.99 17.01 -12.52
CA THR A 187 -8.84 18.45 -12.80
C THR A 187 -8.14 18.76 -14.13
N GLY A 188 -7.75 17.74 -14.91
CA GLY A 188 -7.01 17.90 -16.17
C GLY A 188 -5.63 18.55 -15.98
N GLY A 189 -5.11 18.51 -14.75
CA GLY A 189 -3.89 19.20 -14.37
C GLY A 189 -2.65 18.49 -14.92
N ALA A 190 -2.05 19.05 -15.97
CA ALA A 190 -0.67 18.74 -16.40
C ALA A 190 0.39 19.32 -15.43
N GLY A 191 0.15 19.22 -14.12
CA GLY A 191 1.02 19.76 -13.08
C GLY A 191 2.07 18.71 -12.68
N GLY A 192 3.35 19.00 -12.94
CA GLY A 192 4.49 18.09 -12.75
C GLY A 192 4.88 17.77 -11.29
N GLU A 193 3.93 17.72 -10.36
CA GLU A 193 4.19 17.18 -9.02
C GLU A 193 4.08 15.65 -9.04
N SER A 194 5.13 14.98 -8.57
CA SER A 194 5.16 13.53 -8.49
C SER A 194 4.14 13.03 -7.47
N THR A 195 3.35 12.02 -7.85
CA THR A 195 2.47 11.30 -6.91
C THR A 195 3.26 10.34 -6.02
N LEU A 196 4.56 10.15 -6.27
CA LEU A 196 5.43 9.32 -5.44
C LEU A 196 5.67 9.97 -4.07
N LEU A 197 5.50 9.17 -3.02
CA LEU A 197 5.75 9.54 -1.64
C LEU A 197 7.23 9.43 -1.26
N SER A 198 8.00 8.65 -2.03
CA SER A 198 9.43 8.42 -1.83
C SER A 198 10.11 8.10 -3.18
N ALA A 199 11.43 8.03 -3.19
CA ALA A 199 12.13 7.36 -4.29
C ALA A 199 11.68 5.89 -4.39
N PRO A 200 11.69 5.27 -5.59
CA PRO A 200 11.49 3.84 -5.75
C PRO A 200 12.42 3.04 -4.83
N VAL A 201 11.86 2.08 -4.10
CA VAL A 201 12.63 1.23 -3.19
C VAL A 201 13.01 -0.04 -3.91
N SER A 202 14.29 -0.25 -4.18
CA SER A 202 14.76 -1.50 -4.80
C SER A 202 14.57 -2.67 -3.83
N LEU A 203 13.95 -3.75 -4.33
CA LEU A 203 13.79 -5.01 -3.62
C LEU A 203 14.76 -6.09 -4.13
N GLY A 204 15.73 -5.71 -4.96
CA GLY A 204 16.68 -6.63 -5.58
C GLY A 204 16.14 -7.27 -6.86
N HIS A 205 16.58 -8.51 -7.10
CA HIS A 205 16.27 -9.27 -8.31
C HIS A 205 15.56 -10.57 -7.98
N ILE A 206 14.68 -11.01 -8.87
CA ILE A 206 14.11 -12.34 -8.86
C ILE A 206 14.36 -13.02 -10.20
N LYS A 207 14.36 -14.34 -10.15
CA LYS A 207 14.32 -15.21 -11.32
C LYS A 207 12.98 -15.94 -11.37
N VAL A 208 12.27 -15.81 -12.48
CA VAL A 208 11.03 -16.55 -12.73
C VAL A 208 11.34 -17.85 -13.45
N GLU A 209 10.84 -18.96 -12.90
CA GLU A 209 11.00 -20.33 -13.41
C GLU A 209 9.62 -20.97 -13.65
N GLN A 210 9.55 -21.92 -14.59
CA GLN A 210 8.30 -22.64 -14.95
C GLN A 210 8.08 -23.89 -14.11
#